data_AF-B1G6B5-F1
#
_entry.id   AF-B1G6B5-F1
#
_cell.length_a   1.000
_cell.length_b   1.000
_cell.length_c   1.000
_cell.angle_alpha   90.00
_cell.angle_beta   90.00
_cell.angle_gamma   90.00
#
_symmetry.space_group_name_H-M   'P 1'
#
loop_
_entity.id
_entity.type
_entity.pdbx_description
1 polymer ?
#
loop_
_entity_poly.entity_id
_entity_poly.type
_entity_poly.pdbx_seq_one_letter_code
_entity_poly.pdbx_strand_id
1 'polypeptide(L)' 'MEYTHVGRSGLKVSRLALGTMNFGMVTDEADAFRIMDAAIDAGINFFDTADVYGGP' A
#
# COMPACT_ATOMS: atom_id res chain seq x y z
N MET A 1 12.17 5.35 7.26
CA MET A 1 11.18 4.28 7.49
C MET A 1 11.65 3.32 8.58
N GLU A 2 10.77 2.90 9.48
CA GLU A 2 11.01 1.79 10.41
C GLU A 2 10.40 0.49 9.86
N TYR A 3 11.04 -0.65 10.14
CA TYR A 3 10.62 -1.96 9.64
C TYR A 3 10.46 -2.98 10.79
N THR A 4 9.54 -3.93 10.61
CA THR A 4 9.26 -5.03 11.54
C THR A 4 9.06 -6.35 10.79
N HIS A 5 9.12 -7.47 11.50
CA HIS A 5 8.82 -8.78 10.92
C HIS A 5 7.34 -9.13 11.07
N VAL A 6 6.76 -9.74 10.04
CA VAL A 6 5.38 -10.29 10.11
C VAL A 6 5.42 -11.64 10.81
N GLY A 7 5.17 -11.65 12.12
CA GLY A 7 5.16 -12.86 12.92
C GLY A 7 6.43 -13.68 12.72
N ARG A 8 6.27 -14.95 12.31
CA ARG A 8 7.38 -15.90 12.02
C ARG A 8 7.60 -16.16 10.53
N SER A 9 7.03 -15.33 9.65
CA SER A 9 7.07 -15.55 8.19
C SER A 9 8.41 -15.23 7.53
N GLY A 10 9.32 -14.54 8.23
CA GLY A 10 10.57 -14.02 7.66
C GLY A 10 10.39 -12.75 6.82
N LEU A 11 9.15 -12.32 6.55
CA LEU A 11 8.88 -11.07 5.84
C LEU A 11 9.23 -9.87 6.72
N LYS A 12 10.02 -8.94 6.19
CA LYS A 12 10.35 -7.66 6.81
C LYS A 12 9.61 -6.53 6.10
N VAL A 13 8.65 -5.94 6.81
CA VAL A 13 7.72 -4.93 6.27
C VAL A 13 7.89 -3.58 6.96
N SER A 14 7.54 -2.49 6.28
CA SER A 14 7.42 -1.16 6.90
C SER A 14 6.39 -1.19 8.03
N ARG A 15 6.63 -0.44 9.11
CA ARG A 15 5.67 -0.35 10.23
C ARG A 15 4.34 0.31 9.85
N LEU A 16 4.34 1.08 8.77
CA LEU A 16 3.15 1.65 8.14
C LEU A 16 2.85 0.88 6.85
N ALA A 17 1.57 0.64 6.58
CA ALA A 17 1.08 0.04 5.34
C ALA A 17 0.26 1.07 4.56
N LEU A 18 0.35 1.02 3.22
CA LEU A 18 -0.51 1.82 2.34
C LEU A 18 -1.77 1.01 2.01
N GLY A 19 -2.92 1.46 2.53
CA GLY A 19 -4.23 0.93 2.14
C GLY A 19 -4.70 1.50 0.81
N THR A 20 -5.34 0.68 -0.01
CA THR A 20 -5.69 1.01 -1.41
C THR A 20 -7.19 1.06 -1.70
N MET A 21 -8.06 1.02 -0.67
CA MET A 21 -9.53 0.96 -0.80
C MET A 21 -10.14 2.02 -1.74
N ASN A 22 -9.54 3.21 -1.82
CA ASN A 22 -10.05 4.33 -2.63
C ASN A 22 -9.54 4.34 -4.08
N PHE A 23 -8.55 3.53 -4.43
CA PHE A 23 -7.99 3.51 -5.78
C PHE A 23 -9.02 2.92 -6.77
N GLY A 24 -9.23 3.58 -7.91
CA GLY A 24 -10.26 3.23 -8.89
C GLY A 24 -11.42 4.23 -8.87
N MET A 25 -12.44 3.99 -8.05
CA MET A 25 -13.67 4.80 -8.05
C MET A 25 -13.53 6.20 -7.44
N VAL A 26 -12.73 6.35 -6.37
CA VAL A 26 -12.60 7.62 -5.63
C VAL A 26 -11.34 8.36 -6.05
N THR A 27 -10.25 7.62 -6.21
CA THR A 27 -8.95 8.12 -6.67
C THR A 27 -8.68 7.51 -8.03
N ASP A 28 -8.54 8.35 -9.07
CA ASP A 28 -8.25 7.86 -10.42
C ASP A 28 -6.90 7.14 -10.49
N GLU A 29 -6.68 6.42 -11.59
CA GLU A 29 -5.50 5.58 -11.77
C GLU A 29 -4.19 6.38 -11.70
N ALA A 30 -4.13 7.55 -12.34
CA ALA A 30 -2.91 8.36 -12.36
C ALA A 30 -2.57 8.86 -10.95
N ASP A 31 -3.59 9.27 -10.19
CA ASP A 31 -3.44 9.73 -8.82
C ASP A 31 -3.07 8.59 -7.87
N ALA A 32 -3.64 7.41 -8.08
CA ALA A 32 -3.28 6.20 -7.34
C ALA A 32 -1.80 5.84 -7.56
N PHE A 33 -1.31 5.88 -8.80
CA PHE A 33 0.12 5.68 -9.10
C PHE A 33 0.99 6.73 -8.41
N ARG A 34 0.62 8.01 -8.46
CA ARG A 34 1.36 9.07 -7.75
C ARG A 34 1.44 8.82 -6.24
N ILE A 35 0.37 8.30 -5.63
CA ILE A 35 0.36 7.94 -4.21
C ILE A 35 1.27 6.73 -3.94
N MET A 36 1.24 5.71 -4.81
CA MET A 36 2.10 4.54 -4.69
C MET A 36 3.59 4.90 -4.83
N ASP A 37 3.94 5.76 -5.79
CA ASP A 37 5.30 6.26 -5.98
C ASP A 37 5.80 7.00 -4.72
N ALA A 38 4.99 7.92 -4.20
CA ALA A 38 5.31 8.64 -2.96
C ALA A 38 5.48 7.71 -1.75
N ALA A 39 4.69 6.64 -1.66
CA ALA A 39 4.81 5.64 -0.61
C ALA A 39 6.14 4.87 -0.72
N ILE A 40 6.52 4.46 -1.93
CA ILE A 40 7.80 3.78 -2.20
C ILE A 40 8.97 4.71 -1.87
N ASP A 41 8.93 5.97 -2.31
CA ASP A 41 9.97 6.97 -2.02
C ASP A 41 10.13 7.22 -0.51
N ALA A 42 9.04 7.14 0.27
CA ALA A 42 9.07 7.21 1.72
C ALA A 42 9.58 5.92 2.41
N GLY A 43 9.77 4.85 1.64
CA GLY A 43 10.26 3.54 2.08
C GLY A 43 9.16 2.55 2.50
N ILE A 44 7.89 2.80 2.17
CA ILE A 44 6.81 1.83 2.40
C ILE A 44 7.00 0.65 1.45
N ASN A 45 6.97 -0.57 1.98
CA ASN A 45 7.02 -1.80 1.20
C ASN A 45 5.84 -2.74 1.48
N PHE A 46 4.85 -2.26 2.24
CA PHE A 46 3.68 -3.02 2.64
C PHE A 46 2.41 -2.33 2.13
N PHE A 47 1.72 -3.01 1.23
CA PHE A 47 0.49 -2.54 0.59
C PHE A 47 -0.65 -3.47 0.98
N ASP A 48 -1.79 -2.87 1.31
CA ASP A 48 -3.03 -3.55 1.66
C ASP A 48 -4.05 -3.34 0.54
N THR A 49 -4.63 -4.43 0.04
CA THR A 49 -5.58 -4.46 -1.07
C THR A 49 -6.58 -5.61 -0.91
N ALA A 50 -7.66 -5.60 -1.68
CA ALA A 50 -8.66 -6.65 -1.73
C ALA A 50 -9.32 -6.70 -3.11
N ASP A 51 -9.87 -7.87 -3.46
CA ASP A 51 -10.55 -8.11 -4.76
C ASP A 51 -11.72 -7.14 -5.04
N VAL A 52 -12.32 -6.58 -4.00
CA VAL A 52 -13.49 -5.67 -4.07
C VAL A 52 -13.13 -4.18 -3.94
N TYR A 53 -11.84 -3.84 -3.79
CA TYR A 53 -11.39 -2.45 -3.76
C TYR A 53 -11.41 -1.87 -5.18
N GLY A 54 -11.87 -0.63 -5.31
CA GLY A 54 -12.03 0.01 -6.63
C GLY A 54 -13.40 -0.18 -7.30
N GLY A 55 -14.35 -0.86 -6.63
CA GLY A 55 -15.74 -1.02 -7.08
C GLY A 55 -16.11 -2.48 -7.36
N PRO A 56 -17.41 -2.79 -7.54
CA PRO A 56 -17.86 -4.10 -8.03
C PRO A 56 -17.47 -4.36 -9.48
#